data_AF-A0A433QS65-F1
#
_entry.id   AF-A0A433QS65-F1
#
_cell.length_a   1.000
_cell.length_b   1.000
_cell.length_c   1.000
_cell.angle_alpha   90.00
_cell.angle_beta   90.00
_cell.angle_gamma   90.00
#
_symmetry.space_group_name_H-M   'P 1'
#
loop_
_entity.id
_entity.type
_entity.pdbx_description
1 polymer ?
#
loop_
_entity_poly.entity_id
_entity_poly.type
_entity_poly.pdbx_seq_one_letter_code
_entity_poly.pdbx_strand_id
1 'polypeptide(L)'
;MKSGNVFYTRSNGGQWISYQEAVFEDETLTSTLISNGIQQEASKIISDFLIKRSINVVQLPSSILKGFPNEERERQQVTPKLVRDNIRHTTKALVEKMDKSVFTVFFEYLLSDKIFAELRGCTILPLMNKSFGTLGKERSQFYIANEVVIALFPDLSSSFVDLKRISELIINALTTTEATESLNVKRLDNDAFIQLLSEMLRPGDHLDYDRNGTSINDKWLHNLWCYLDATENIEMTAFESMPILPTVGPNGMLVSLNQKLPLLYQNSSRSNINAILTKIGTHLVDKRYSKRLSGFVLEFSVTNVLKCIQLASTKANCSIEELLLPLSPDERNILRTFFQGNEYDLFQNERSSESIEILRQLPIFPAHTSSSTVAFKPATDCRLLPQNFPVFSVPSGKAILCKNDTNHNFAVKINIPELSVQEHLRYNVLPLLNNPLPGQRIPDVPSQGSQLRRGIAKVAKALPNAHTASAHPERRVA
;
A
#
# COMPACT_ATOMS: atom_id res chain seq x y z
N MET A 1 -41.31 22.61 -54.80
CA MET A 1 -42.43 23.13 -53.98
C MET A 1 -42.97 24.46 -54.54
N LYS A 2 -44.30 24.66 -54.58
CA LYS A 2 -44.93 25.91 -55.05
C LYS A 2 -44.86 26.99 -53.95
N SER A 3 -44.60 28.24 -54.34
CA SER A 3 -44.59 29.40 -53.45
C SER A 3 -45.95 29.56 -52.77
N GLY A 4 -46.02 29.39 -51.45
CA GLY A 4 -47.27 29.59 -50.69
C GLY A 4 -47.38 28.85 -49.36
N ASN A 5 -46.50 27.88 -49.08
CA ASN A 5 -46.53 27.19 -47.79
C ASN A 5 -45.90 28.06 -46.69
N VAL A 6 -46.75 28.63 -45.84
CA VAL A 6 -46.39 29.33 -44.61
C VAL A 6 -46.74 28.48 -43.40
N PHE A 7 -45.85 28.45 -42.41
CA PHE A 7 -45.95 27.66 -41.20
C PHE A 7 -45.95 28.55 -39.98
N TYR A 8 -46.73 28.19 -38.97
CA TYR A 8 -46.70 28.90 -37.70
C TYR A 8 -45.63 28.30 -36.77
N THR A 9 -44.80 29.16 -36.19
CA THR A 9 -43.86 28.80 -35.12
C THR A 9 -44.11 29.64 -33.88
N ARG A 10 -43.88 29.06 -32.70
CA ARG A 10 -43.96 29.78 -31.40
C ARG A 10 -42.71 30.60 -31.10
N SER A 11 -41.68 30.55 -31.96
CA SER A 11 -40.45 31.34 -31.78
C SER A 11 -40.76 32.84 -31.80
N ASN A 12 -39.98 33.62 -31.03
CA ASN A 12 -40.09 35.08 -30.96
C ASN A 12 -41.50 35.62 -30.63
N GLY A 13 -42.31 34.87 -29.89
CA GLY A 13 -43.67 35.29 -29.51
C GLY A 13 -44.77 34.88 -30.50
N GLY A 14 -44.43 34.11 -31.53
CA GLY A 14 -45.39 33.61 -32.53
C GLY A 14 -45.26 34.33 -33.87
N GLN A 15 -44.96 33.59 -34.93
CA GLN A 15 -44.84 34.15 -36.29
C GLN A 15 -45.15 33.12 -37.38
N TRP A 16 -45.58 33.62 -38.54
CA TRP A 16 -45.71 32.83 -39.76
C TRP A 16 -44.42 32.94 -40.56
N ILE A 17 -43.85 31.79 -40.90
CA ILE A 17 -42.56 31.66 -41.59
C ILE A 17 -42.69 30.87 -42.87
N SER A 18 -41.76 31.06 -43.79
CA SER A 18 -41.70 30.27 -45.02
C SER A 18 -41.20 28.84 -44.75
N TYR A 19 -41.46 27.93 -45.71
CA TYR A 19 -40.89 26.59 -45.68
C TYR A 19 -39.35 26.59 -45.50
N GLN A 20 -38.65 27.55 -46.11
CA GLN A 20 -37.18 27.62 -46.06
C GLN A 20 -36.64 27.92 -44.66
N GLU A 21 -37.44 28.59 -43.83
CA GLU A 21 -37.09 28.98 -42.47
C GLU A 21 -37.59 27.97 -41.43
N ALA A 22 -38.41 26.99 -41.83
CA ALA A 22 -39.01 26.01 -40.93
C ALA A 22 -38.03 24.91 -40.54
N VAL A 23 -38.08 24.52 -39.27
CA VAL A 23 -37.45 23.29 -38.77
C VAL A 23 -38.55 22.39 -38.22
N PHE A 24 -38.78 21.23 -38.82
CA PHE A 24 -39.82 20.28 -38.44
C PHE A 24 -39.37 19.36 -37.30
N GLU A 25 -40.31 18.85 -36.51
CA GLU A 25 -39.99 17.86 -35.47
C GLU A 25 -39.42 16.56 -36.06
N ASP A 26 -38.48 15.96 -35.35
CA ASP A 26 -37.87 14.70 -35.76
C ASP A 26 -38.90 13.56 -35.66
N GLU A 27 -39.13 12.87 -36.78
CA GLU A 27 -40.04 11.73 -36.83
C GLU A 27 -39.54 10.58 -35.93
N THR A 28 -38.24 10.39 -35.74
CA THR A 28 -37.71 9.31 -34.89
C THR A 28 -38.11 9.48 -33.42
N LEU A 29 -38.29 10.72 -32.96
CA LEU A 29 -38.75 11.05 -31.61
C LEU A 29 -40.28 11.00 -31.45
N THR A 30 -41.03 10.88 -32.56
CA THR A 30 -42.49 10.96 -32.58
C THR A 30 -43.18 9.73 -33.22
N SER A 31 -42.45 8.88 -33.93
CA SER A 31 -42.99 7.85 -34.85
C SER A 31 -43.02 6.42 -34.30
N THR A 32 -42.59 6.16 -33.06
CA THR A 32 -42.73 4.80 -32.54
C THR A 32 -44.23 4.50 -32.38
N LEU A 33 -44.71 3.48 -33.09
CA LEU A 33 -46.12 3.02 -33.15
C LEU A 33 -46.71 2.62 -31.78
N ILE A 34 -45.89 2.66 -30.74
CA ILE A 34 -46.28 2.69 -29.33
C ILE A 34 -45.78 4.04 -28.83
N SER A 35 -46.59 5.09 -28.93
CA SER A 35 -46.29 6.39 -28.32
C SER A 35 -46.27 6.21 -26.81
N ASN A 36 -45.10 5.93 -26.23
CA ASN A 36 -44.89 6.12 -24.81
C ASN A 36 -44.90 7.63 -24.58
N GLY A 37 -45.75 8.14 -23.67
CA GLY A 37 -45.85 9.57 -23.38
C GLY A 37 -44.51 10.25 -23.04
N ILE A 38 -43.50 9.46 -22.65
CA ILE A 38 -42.12 9.88 -22.39
C ILE A 38 -41.44 10.44 -23.65
N GLN A 39 -41.58 9.81 -24.82
CA GLN A 39 -40.92 10.28 -26.05
C GLN A 39 -41.55 11.58 -26.55
N GLN A 40 -42.88 11.68 -26.47
CA GLN A 40 -43.59 12.92 -26.79
C GLN A 40 -43.18 14.07 -25.87
N GLU A 41 -43.02 13.79 -24.56
CA GLU A 41 -42.54 14.79 -23.61
C GLU A 41 -41.08 15.20 -23.91
N ALA A 42 -40.20 14.24 -24.22
CA ALA A 42 -38.82 14.53 -24.61
C ALA A 42 -38.76 15.39 -25.88
N SER A 43 -39.54 15.03 -26.91
CA SER A 43 -39.67 15.79 -28.16
C SER A 43 -40.17 17.21 -27.89
N LYS A 44 -41.21 17.35 -27.07
CA LYS A 44 -41.75 18.65 -26.66
C LYS A 44 -40.72 19.51 -25.92
N ILE A 45 -39.95 18.93 -24.99
CA ILE A 45 -38.88 19.65 -24.28
C ILE A 45 -37.78 20.11 -25.25
N ILE A 46 -37.39 19.26 -26.21
CA ILE A 46 -36.42 19.63 -27.25
C ILE A 46 -36.95 20.79 -28.09
N SER A 47 -38.18 20.69 -28.60
CA SER A 47 -38.85 21.73 -29.38
C SER A 47 -38.95 23.04 -28.59
N ASP A 48 -39.46 23.00 -27.36
CA ASP A 48 -39.58 24.19 -26.50
C ASP A 48 -38.21 24.82 -26.19
N PHE A 49 -37.16 24.00 -26.03
CA PHE A 49 -35.80 24.48 -25.83
C PHE A 49 -35.27 25.21 -27.06
N LEU A 50 -35.41 24.62 -28.26
CA LEU A 50 -34.97 25.22 -29.51
C LEU A 50 -35.76 26.50 -29.84
N ILE A 51 -37.07 26.51 -29.60
CA ILE A 51 -37.93 27.69 -29.75
C ILE A 51 -37.44 28.85 -28.86
N LYS A 52 -37.04 28.58 -27.61
CA LYS A 52 -36.44 29.58 -26.70
C LYS A 52 -35.10 30.12 -27.19
N ARG A 53 -34.41 29.37 -28.06
CA ARG A 53 -33.18 29.80 -28.75
C ARG A 53 -33.47 30.51 -30.08
N SER A 54 -34.72 30.90 -30.33
CA SER A 54 -35.17 31.53 -31.57
C SER A 54 -35.01 30.66 -32.82
N ILE A 55 -34.96 29.34 -32.65
CA ILE A 55 -35.07 28.39 -33.76
C ILE A 55 -36.55 28.22 -34.10
N ASN A 56 -36.88 28.32 -35.38
CA ASN A 56 -38.26 28.25 -35.87
C ASN A 56 -38.75 26.79 -35.96
N VAL A 57 -38.85 26.12 -34.82
CA VAL A 57 -39.42 24.77 -34.78
C VAL A 57 -40.92 24.84 -35.07
N VAL A 58 -41.36 24.02 -36.02
CA VAL A 58 -42.76 23.89 -36.44
C VAL A 58 -43.27 22.52 -36.00
N GLN A 59 -44.34 22.54 -35.20
CA GLN A 59 -44.97 21.35 -34.68
C GLN A 59 -46.18 21.03 -35.54
N LEU A 60 -46.15 19.89 -36.23
CA LEU A 60 -47.21 19.45 -37.14
C LEU A 60 -47.65 18.04 -36.78
N PRO A 61 -48.94 17.71 -36.93
CA PRO A 61 -49.41 16.33 -36.86
C PRO A 61 -48.61 15.43 -37.82
N SER A 62 -48.27 14.22 -37.37
CA SER A 62 -47.44 13.27 -38.14
C SER A 62 -48.03 12.93 -39.51
N SER A 63 -49.35 12.97 -39.65
CA SER A 63 -50.05 12.77 -40.92
C SER A 63 -49.76 13.87 -41.95
N ILE A 64 -49.57 15.11 -41.50
CA ILE A 64 -49.22 16.25 -42.35
C ILE A 64 -47.74 16.19 -42.71
N LEU A 65 -46.86 15.85 -41.75
CA LEU A 65 -45.44 15.66 -42.01
C LEU A 65 -45.21 14.59 -43.09
N LYS A 66 -45.92 13.45 -43.00
CA LYS A 66 -45.85 12.38 -44.02
C LYS A 66 -46.26 12.79 -45.44
N GLY A 67 -46.96 13.91 -45.61
CA GLY A 67 -47.32 14.44 -46.91
C GLY A 67 -46.18 15.13 -47.66
N PHE A 68 -45.07 15.44 -46.98
CA PHE A 68 -43.90 16.10 -47.60
C PHE A 68 -42.93 15.08 -48.23
N PRO A 69 -42.23 15.43 -49.33
CA PRO A 69 -41.17 14.60 -49.89
C PRO A 69 -40.08 14.29 -48.84
N ASN A 70 -39.61 13.04 -48.78
CA ASN A 70 -38.64 12.58 -47.77
C ASN A 70 -37.37 13.43 -47.75
N GLU A 71 -36.78 13.72 -48.92
CA GLU A 71 -35.55 14.50 -49.03
C GLU A 71 -35.69 15.93 -48.48
N GLU A 72 -36.87 16.53 -48.66
CA GLU A 72 -37.15 17.88 -48.18
C GLU A 72 -37.39 17.89 -46.66
N ARG A 73 -38.01 16.83 -46.12
CA ARG A 73 -38.17 16.62 -44.67
C ARG A 73 -36.85 16.41 -43.96
N GLU A 74 -36.00 15.51 -44.47
CA GLU A 74 -34.74 15.15 -43.83
C GLU A 74 -33.76 16.33 -43.74
N ARG A 75 -33.84 17.27 -44.69
CA ARG A 75 -33.01 18.49 -44.71
C ARG A 75 -33.39 19.53 -43.66
N GLN A 76 -34.65 19.55 -43.22
CA GLN A 76 -35.19 20.61 -42.37
C GLN A 76 -35.85 20.07 -41.10
N GLN A 77 -35.40 18.93 -40.61
CA GLN A 77 -35.87 18.39 -39.33
C GLN A 77 -34.94 18.79 -38.18
N VAL A 78 -35.47 18.72 -36.96
CA VAL A 78 -34.66 18.68 -35.75
C VAL A 78 -33.73 17.48 -35.85
N THR A 79 -32.45 17.71 -35.59
CA THR A 79 -31.41 16.67 -35.61
C THR A 79 -30.65 16.69 -34.29
N PRO A 80 -30.00 15.57 -33.89
CA PRO A 80 -29.14 15.56 -32.72
C PRO A 80 -28.09 16.67 -32.75
N LYS A 81 -27.47 16.89 -33.93
CA LYS A 81 -26.53 17.99 -34.19
C LYS A 81 -27.12 19.36 -33.83
N LEU A 82 -28.30 19.69 -34.35
CA LEU A 82 -28.97 20.97 -34.05
C LEU A 82 -29.18 21.15 -32.55
N VAL A 83 -29.56 20.08 -31.84
CA VAL A 83 -29.74 20.15 -30.39
C VAL A 83 -28.40 20.37 -29.69
N ARG A 84 -27.35 19.62 -30.05
CA ARG A 84 -25.99 19.74 -29.48
C ARG A 84 -25.43 21.15 -29.60
N ASP A 85 -25.54 21.76 -30.78
CA ASP A 85 -25.05 23.11 -31.06
C ASP A 85 -25.71 24.16 -30.16
N ASN A 86 -26.96 23.92 -29.73
CA ASN A 86 -27.73 24.87 -28.94
C ASN A 86 -27.65 24.62 -27.42
N ILE A 87 -27.38 23.38 -26.96
CA ILE A 87 -27.37 23.05 -25.52
C ILE A 87 -26.05 23.37 -24.81
N ARG A 88 -24.94 23.56 -25.54
CA ARG A 88 -23.56 23.56 -25.00
C ARG A 88 -23.33 24.43 -23.75
N HIS A 89 -24.02 25.58 -23.66
CA HIS A 89 -23.86 26.53 -22.56
C HIS A 89 -25.03 26.57 -21.55
N THR A 90 -26.08 25.78 -21.77
CA THR A 90 -27.29 25.75 -20.90
C THR A 90 -27.73 24.34 -20.53
N THR A 91 -26.91 23.32 -20.83
CA THR A 91 -27.29 21.90 -20.70
C THR A 91 -27.74 21.58 -19.28
N LYS A 92 -26.99 22.04 -18.27
CA LYS A 92 -27.26 21.76 -16.85
C LYS A 92 -28.68 22.15 -16.42
N ALA A 93 -29.08 23.40 -16.67
CA ALA A 93 -30.40 23.90 -16.27
C ALA A 93 -31.56 23.24 -17.01
N LEU A 94 -31.30 22.70 -18.21
CA LEU A 94 -32.26 21.92 -18.98
C LEU A 94 -32.44 20.52 -18.37
N VAL A 95 -31.33 19.81 -18.14
CA VAL A 95 -31.37 18.40 -17.70
C VAL A 95 -31.74 18.22 -16.23
N GLU A 96 -31.51 19.23 -15.39
CA GLU A 96 -31.93 19.22 -13.98
C GLU A 96 -33.46 19.23 -13.80
N LYS A 97 -34.21 19.71 -14.80
CA LYS A 97 -35.68 19.78 -14.77
C LYS A 97 -36.36 18.56 -15.37
N MET A 98 -35.59 17.67 -16.01
CA MET A 98 -36.13 16.48 -16.67
C MET A 98 -36.31 15.34 -15.68
N ASP A 99 -37.46 14.68 -15.75
CA ASP A 99 -37.64 13.37 -15.12
C ASP A 99 -36.68 12.34 -15.72
N LYS A 100 -36.36 11.31 -14.92
CA LYS A 100 -35.37 10.28 -15.31
C LYS A 100 -35.64 9.68 -16.69
N SER A 101 -36.87 9.25 -16.95
CA SER A 101 -37.25 8.58 -18.20
C SER A 101 -37.11 9.51 -19.42
N VAL A 102 -37.50 10.78 -19.26
CA VAL A 102 -37.40 11.81 -20.29
C VAL A 102 -35.93 12.16 -20.56
N PHE A 103 -35.13 12.30 -19.50
CA PHE A 103 -33.68 12.49 -19.59
C PHE A 103 -32.99 11.35 -20.35
N THR A 104 -33.36 10.10 -20.06
CA THR A 104 -32.78 8.94 -20.76
C THR A 104 -33.05 9.02 -22.27
N VAL A 105 -34.29 9.26 -22.69
CA VAL A 105 -34.64 9.38 -24.12
C VAL A 105 -33.91 10.56 -24.76
N PHE A 106 -33.86 11.70 -24.07
CA PHE A 106 -33.13 12.88 -24.55
C PHE A 106 -31.64 12.59 -24.75
N PHE A 107 -31.00 11.92 -23.81
CA PHE A 107 -29.57 11.64 -23.90
C PHE A 107 -29.25 10.56 -24.94
N GLU A 108 -30.10 9.53 -25.08
CA GLU A 108 -30.03 8.56 -26.17
C GLU A 108 -30.14 9.24 -27.54
N TYR A 109 -31.06 10.19 -27.69
CA TYR A 109 -31.21 10.97 -28.92
C TYR A 109 -29.93 11.73 -29.28
N LEU A 110 -29.32 12.39 -28.30
CA LEU A 110 -28.05 13.12 -28.49
C LEU A 110 -26.86 12.23 -28.87
N LEU A 111 -26.93 10.92 -28.58
CA LEU A 111 -25.88 9.95 -28.89
C LEU A 111 -26.18 9.14 -30.18
N SER A 112 -27.38 9.27 -30.73
CA SER A 112 -27.91 8.38 -31.78
C SER A 112 -27.12 8.39 -33.09
N ASP A 113 -26.60 9.55 -33.50
CA ASP A 113 -25.80 9.71 -34.72
C ASP A 113 -24.30 9.45 -34.54
N LYS A 114 -23.86 9.11 -33.31
CA LYS A 114 -22.49 8.74 -32.94
C LYS A 114 -21.43 9.84 -33.19
N ILE A 115 -21.84 11.10 -33.36
CA ILE A 115 -20.90 12.23 -33.51
C ILE A 115 -20.53 12.78 -32.13
N PHE A 116 -19.74 12.00 -31.38
CA PHE A 116 -19.45 12.29 -29.97
C PHE A 116 -18.68 13.60 -29.76
N ALA A 117 -17.75 13.96 -30.64
CA ALA A 117 -16.92 15.15 -30.48
C ALA A 117 -17.71 16.46 -30.30
N GLU A 118 -18.93 16.54 -30.86
CA GLU A 118 -19.84 17.70 -30.72
C GLU A 118 -20.42 17.84 -29.30
N LEU A 119 -20.43 16.78 -28.50
CA LEU A 119 -20.88 16.83 -27.10
C LEU A 119 -19.83 17.40 -26.14
N ARG A 120 -18.59 17.65 -26.60
CA ARG A 120 -17.53 18.25 -25.78
C ARG A 120 -17.98 19.60 -25.23
N GLY A 121 -17.89 19.75 -23.91
CA GLY A 121 -18.33 20.93 -23.16
C GLY A 121 -19.77 20.88 -22.66
N CYS A 122 -20.56 19.87 -23.04
CA CYS A 122 -21.93 19.70 -22.54
C CYS A 122 -21.91 19.16 -21.10
N THR A 123 -22.64 19.83 -20.20
CA THR A 123 -22.79 19.40 -18.79
C THR A 123 -24.05 18.56 -18.65
N ILE A 124 -23.92 17.26 -18.93
CA ILE A 124 -25.04 16.32 -19.08
C ILE A 124 -24.84 14.97 -18.41
N LEU A 125 -23.60 14.61 -18.06
CA LEU A 125 -23.30 13.27 -17.52
C LEU A 125 -23.75 13.17 -16.06
N PRO A 126 -24.75 12.36 -15.68
CA PRO A 126 -25.16 12.26 -14.29
C PRO A 126 -24.08 11.56 -13.45
N LEU A 127 -23.73 12.14 -12.31
CA LEU A 127 -22.65 11.66 -11.43
C LEU A 127 -23.20 11.15 -10.09
N MET A 128 -22.44 10.28 -9.42
CA MET A 128 -22.84 9.65 -8.14
C MET A 128 -23.04 10.67 -7.01
N ASN A 129 -22.37 11.82 -7.05
CA ASN A 129 -22.60 12.94 -6.12
C ASN A 129 -23.88 13.74 -6.43
N LYS A 130 -24.74 13.24 -7.33
CA LYS A 130 -26.00 13.87 -7.80
C LYS A 130 -25.80 15.14 -8.64
N SER A 131 -24.58 15.48 -9.01
CA SER A 131 -24.30 16.58 -9.93
C SER A 131 -24.25 16.09 -11.38
N PHE A 132 -23.99 17.02 -12.31
CA PHE A 132 -23.78 16.72 -13.71
C PHE A 132 -22.35 17.08 -14.13
N GLY A 133 -21.65 16.12 -14.74
CA GLY A 133 -20.32 16.25 -15.29
C GLY A 133 -20.32 16.87 -16.68
N THR A 134 -19.25 17.61 -16.98
CA THR A 134 -19.01 18.24 -18.29
C THR A 134 -18.17 17.31 -19.15
N LEU A 135 -18.74 16.83 -20.26
CA LEU A 135 -18.07 15.90 -21.17
C LEU A 135 -16.86 16.53 -21.85
N GLY A 136 -15.77 15.76 -21.99
CA GLY A 136 -14.55 16.19 -22.69
C GLY A 136 -13.83 17.38 -22.04
N LYS A 137 -14.13 17.70 -20.78
CA LYS A 137 -13.44 18.76 -20.03
C LYS A 137 -12.00 18.32 -19.75
N GLU A 138 -11.05 19.20 -20.04
CA GLU A 138 -9.63 18.95 -19.77
C GLU A 138 -9.41 18.58 -18.29
N ARG A 139 -8.58 17.56 -18.05
CA ARG A 139 -8.23 17.02 -16.72
C ARG A 139 -9.40 16.40 -15.94
N SER A 140 -10.57 16.24 -16.54
CA SER A 140 -11.70 15.52 -15.92
C SER A 140 -11.89 14.19 -16.65
N GLN A 141 -11.68 13.09 -15.92
CA GLN A 141 -11.97 11.74 -16.39
C GLN A 141 -13.14 11.18 -15.59
N PHE A 142 -14.14 10.64 -16.30
CA PHE A 142 -15.28 9.99 -15.68
C PHE A 142 -15.22 8.48 -15.89
N TYR A 143 -15.68 7.74 -14.89
CA TYR A 143 -15.61 6.30 -14.84
C TYR A 143 -16.99 5.66 -14.69
N ILE A 144 -17.22 4.63 -15.50
CA ILE A 144 -18.37 3.74 -15.40
C ILE A 144 -17.88 2.49 -14.65
N ALA A 145 -18.46 2.25 -13.48
CA ALA A 145 -18.13 1.10 -12.62
C ALA A 145 -19.38 0.63 -11.89
N ASN A 146 -19.37 -0.61 -11.38
CA ASN A 146 -20.48 -1.11 -10.57
C ASN A 146 -20.49 -0.45 -9.17
N GLU A 147 -21.63 -0.55 -8.46
CA GLU A 147 -21.79 0.08 -7.14
C GLU A 147 -20.78 -0.40 -6.09
N VAL A 148 -20.38 -1.66 -6.13
CA VAL A 148 -19.43 -2.25 -5.18
C VAL A 148 -18.06 -1.58 -5.32
N VAL A 149 -17.61 -1.38 -6.56
CA VAL A 149 -16.33 -0.73 -6.87
C VAL A 149 -16.41 0.77 -6.57
N ILE A 150 -17.52 1.44 -6.91
CA ILE A 150 -17.72 2.86 -6.57
C ILE A 150 -17.64 3.08 -5.05
N ALA A 151 -18.19 2.16 -4.26
CA ALA A 151 -18.16 2.24 -2.80
C ALA A 151 -16.74 2.17 -2.20
N LEU A 152 -15.73 1.74 -2.97
CA LEU A 152 -14.32 1.79 -2.57
C LEU A 152 -13.72 3.20 -2.67
N PHE A 153 -14.43 4.16 -3.26
CA PHE A 153 -13.93 5.52 -3.50
C PHE A 153 -14.93 6.58 -3.01
N PRO A 154 -15.18 6.67 -1.68
CA PRO A 154 -16.21 7.55 -1.11
C PRO A 154 -15.99 9.04 -1.46
N ASP A 155 -14.73 9.47 -1.50
CA ASP A 155 -14.35 10.87 -1.75
C ASP A 155 -14.29 11.23 -3.25
N LEU A 156 -14.49 10.25 -4.15
CA LEU A 156 -14.41 10.42 -5.61
C LEU A 156 -15.77 10.23 -6.29
N SER A 157 -16.87 10.39 -5.57
CA SER A 157 -18.23 10.29 -6.12
C SER A 157 -18.51 11.24 -7.30
N SER A 158 -17.75 12.33 -7.45
CA SER A 158 -17.83 13.22 -8.62
C SER A 158 -17.17 12.66 -9.89
N SER A 159 -16.37 11.60 -9.77
CA SER A 159 -15.65 10.98 -10.89
C SER A 159 -16.40 9.77 -11.45
N PHE A 160 -17.42 9.27 -10.75
CA PHE A 160 -18.21 8.10 -11.16
C PHE A 160 -19.57 8.49 -11.71
N VAL A 161 -19.97 7.80 -12.78
CA VAL A 161 -21.26 7.98 -13.45
C VAL A 161 -22.37 7.31 -12.64
N ASP A 162 -23.50 8.00 -12.45
CA ASP A 162 -24.69 7.45 -11.81
C ASP A 162 -25.46 6.54 -12.77
N LEU A 163 -25.17 5.24 -12.68
CA LEU A 163 -25.79 4.22 -13.51
C LEU A 163 -27.31 4.11 -13.30
N LYS A 164 -27.86 4.59 -12.18
CA LYS A 164 -29.31 4.59 -11.95
C LYS A 164 -30.02 5.61 -12.81
N ARG A 165 -29.31 6.56 -13.43
CA ARG A 165 -29.91 7.64 -14.25
C ARG A 165 -29.72 7.45 -15.75
N ILE A 166 -28.97 6.44 -16.18
CA ILE A 166 -28.71 6.16 -17.59
C ILE A 166 -29.13 4.73 -17.95
N SER A 167 -29.38 4.51 -19.24
CA SER A 167 -29.70 3.19 -19.78
C SER A 167 -28.44 2.45 -20.24
N GLU A 168 -28.57 1.14 -20.47
CA GLU A 168 -27.50 0.31 -21.06
C GLU A 168 -27.09 0.81 -22.45
N LEU A 169 -28.01 1.39 -23.23
CA LEU A 169 -27.72 1.98 -24.53
C LEU A 169 -26.76 3.17 -24.41
N ILE A 170 -26.99 4.05 -23.43
CA ILE A 170 -26.09 5.17 -23.14
C ILE A 170 -24.73 4.66 -22.68
N ILE A 171 -24.69 3.68 -21.79
CA ILE A 171 -23.44 3.07 -21.32
C ILE A 171 -22.63 2.55 -22.51
N ASN A 172 -23.25 1.75 -23.38
CA ASN A 172 -22.57 1.18 -24.54
C ASN A 172 -22.06 2.25 -25.49
N ALA A 173 -22.87 3.30 -25.76
CA ALA A 173 -22.47 4.42 -26.60
C ALA A 173 -21.29 5.22 -26.01
N LEU A 174 -21.27 5.45 -24.70
CA LEU A 174 -20.19 6.19 -24.04
C LEU A 174 -18.90 5.38 -23.89
N THR A 175 -18.97 4.05 -24.01
CA THR A 175 -17.82 3.16 -23.82
C THR A 175 -17.16 2.70 -25.12
N THR A 176 -17.56 3.23 -26.27
CA THR A 176 -16.80 3.00 -27.52
C THR A 176 -15.48 3.75 -27.48
N THR A 177 -14.51 3.32 -28.27
CA THR A 177 -13.18 3.95 -28.36
C THR A 177 -13.30 5.43 -28.75
N GLU A 178 -14.12 5.73 -29.77
CA GLU A 178 -14.31 7.09 -30.29
C GLU A 178 -14.96 8.01 -29.24
N ALA A 179 -15.94 7.48 -28.50
CA ALA A 179 -16.60 8.22 -27.42
C ALA A 179 -15.64 8.46 -26.24
N THR A 180 -14.83 7.46 -25.89
CA THR A 180 -13.88 7.56 -24.78
C THR A 180 -12.85 8.65 -25.02
N GLU A 181 -12.25 8.67 -26.21
CA GLU A 181 -11.28 9.70 -26.64
C GLU A 181 -11.93 11.10 -26.78
N SER A 182 -13.20 11.14 -27.14
CA SER A 182 -13.93 12.39 -27.33
C SER A 182 -14.42 13.00 -26.02
N LEU A 183 -14.94 12.18 -25.11
CA LEU A 183 -15.77 12.63 -23.99
C LEU A 183 -15.11 12.45 -22.62
N ASN A 184 -13.94 11.81 -22.55
CA ASN A 184 -13.27 11.44 -21.30
C ASN A 184 -14.18 10.63 -20.37
N VAL A 185 -14.96 9.70 -20.93
CA VAL A 185 -15.78 8.74 -20.18
C VAL A 185 -15.31 7.35 -20.56
N LYS A 186 -14.97 6.49 -19.59
CA LYS A 186 -14.57 5.11 -19.88
C LYS A 186 -15.06 4.13 -18.82
N ARG A 187 -15.07 2.83 -19.14
CA ARG A 187 -15.21 1.79 -18.11
C ARG A 187 -13.98 1.80 -17.22
N LEU A 188 -14.17 1.62 -15.91
CA LEU A 188 -13.06 1.52 -15.00
C LEU A 188 -12.27 0.23 -15.30
N ASP A 189 -11.03 0.40 -15.73
CA ASP A 189 -10.05 -0.66 -15.93
C ASP A 189 -9.11 -0.78 -14.72
N ASN A 190 -8.26 -1.81 -14.72
CA ASN A 190 -7.34 -2.07 -13.60
C ASN A 190 -6.36 -0.92 -13.38
N ASP A 191 -5.85 -0.31 -14.46
CA ASP A 191 -4.89 0.79 -14.37
C ASP A 191 -5.53 2.04 -13.76
N ALA A 192 -6.75 2.38 -14.18
CA ALA A 192 -7.51 3.47 -13.59
C ALA A 192 -7.88 3.18 -12.13
N PHE A 193 -8.23 1.93 -11.80
CA PHE A 193 -8.50 1.54 -10.41
C PHE A 193 -7.27 1.79 -9.52
N ILE A 194 -6.08 1.36 -9.96
CA ILE A 194 -4.82 1.58 -9.25
C ILE A 194 -4.53 3.08 -9.12
N GLN A 195 -4.73 3.86 -10.19
CA GLN A 195 -4.52 5.30 -10.18
C GLN A 195 -5.43 6.00 -9.15
N LEU A 196 -6.73 5.70 -9.16
CA LEU A 196 -7.69 6.29 -8.21
C LEU A 196 -7.36 5.91 -6.76
N LEU A 197 -6.91 4.67 -6.54
CA LEU A 197 -6.47 4.23 -5.21
C LEU A 197 -5.22 4.99 -4.75
N SER A 198 -4.28 5.25 -5.67
CA SER A 198 -3.08 6.06 -5.43
C SER A 198 -3.41 7.50 -5.04
N GLU A 199 -4.38 8.11 -5.72
CA GLU A 199 -4.85 9.46 -5.41
C GLU A 199 -5.47 9.55 -4.01
N MET A 200 -6.17 8.49 -3.57
CA MET A 200 -6.81 8.45 -2.26
C MET A 200 -5.83 8.15 -1.11
N LEU A 201 -4.95 7.16 -1.26
CA LEU A 201 -4.04 6.72 -0.20
C LEU A 201 -2.76 7.56 -0.11
N ARG A 202 -2.40 8.23 -1.21
CA ARG A 202 -1.11 8.88 -1.45
C ARG A 202 0.08 7.89 -1.44
N PRO A 203 1.10 8.09 -2.28
CA PRO A 203 2.30 7.26 -2.24
C PRO A 203 3.03 7.37 -0.90
N GLY A 204 3.50 6.24 -0.38
CA GLY A 204 4.23 6.20 0.89
C GLY A 204 4.38 4.79 1.44
N ASP A 205 5.26 4.64 2.44
CA ASP A 205 5.48 3.35 3.11
C ASP A 205 4.43 3.05 4.19
N HIS A 206 3.82 4.08 4.78
CA HIS A 206 2.87 3.95 5.87
C HIS A 206 1.76 5.00 5.78
N LEU A 207 0.57 4.64 6.27
CA LEU A 207 -0.58 5.52 6.43
C LEU A 207 -1.34 5.15 7.70
N ASP A 208 -1.40 6.08 8.66
CA ASP A 208 -2.27 5.94 9.82
C ASP A 208 -3.72 6.28 9.43
N TYR A 209 -4.67 5.49 9.91
CA TYR A 209 -6.10 5.69 9.66
C TYR A 209 -6.94 5.41 10.90
N ASP A 210 -8.09 6.06 10.97
CA ASP A 210 -9.10 5.77 11.98
C ASP A 210 -9.91 4.54 11.57
N ARG A 211 -9.79 3.45 12.35
CA ARG A 211 -10.51 2.19 12.11
C ARG A 211 -12.03 2.35 12.07
N ASN A 212 -12.56 3.38 12.72
CA ASN A 212 -13.98 3.71 12.76
C ASN A 212 -14.30 4.99 11.97
N GLY A 213 -13.33 5.50 11.20
CA GLY A 213 -13.48 6.70 10.40
C GLY A 213 -14.46 6.54 9.24
N THR A 214 -14.66 7.62 8.47
CA THR A 214 -15.68 7.65 7.40
C THR A 214 -15.16 7.29 6.02
N SER A 215 -13.87 7.46 5.72
CA SER A 215 -13.28 7.16 4.40
C SER A 215 -12.52 5.83 4.42
N ILE A 216 -11.33 5.81 5.04
CA ILE A 216 -10.49 4.60 5.18
C ILE A 216 -10.75 4.02 6.57
N ASN A 217 -11.40 2.87 6.63
CA ASN A 217 -11.76 2.16 7.86
C ASN A 217 -11.72 0.64 7.65
N ASP A 218 -11.95 -0.14 8.71
CA ASP A 218 -11.85 -1.61 8.66
C ASP A 218 -12.85 -2.25 7.68
N LYS A 219 -14.05 -1.67 7.55
CA LYS A 219 -15.07 -2.12 6.59
C LYS A 219 -14.64 -1.86 5.15
N TRP A 220 -14.10 -0.68 4.89
CA TRP A 220 -13.57 -0.31 3.58
C TRP A 220 -12.39 -1.22 3.20
N LEU A 221 -11.45 -1.48 4.12
CA LEU A 221 -10.34 -2.41 3.89
C LEU A 221 -10.82 -3.81 3.58
N HIS A 222 -11.80 -4.31 4.32
CA HIS A 222 -12.38 -5.62 4.04
C HIS A 222 -12.93 -5.68 2.60
N ASN A 223 -13.69 -4.68 2.18
CA ASN A 223 -14.25 -4.62 0.84
C ASN A 223 -13.16 -4.51 -0.24
N LEU A 224 -12.12 -3.70 -0.01
CA LEU A 224 -10.97 -3.56 -0.91
C LEU A 224 -10.29 -4.91 -1.11
N TRP A 225 -9.95 -5.61 -0.03
CA TRP A 225 -9.27 -6.90 -0.12
C TRP A 225 -10.16 -7.99 -0.72
N CYS A 226 -11.48 -7.97 -0.48
CA CYS A 226 -12.41 -8.84 -1.20
C CYS A 226 -12.42 -8.57 -2.71
N TYR A 227 -12.38 -7.31 -3.13
CA TYR A 227 -12.30 -6.94 -4.54
C TYR A 227 -10.97 -7.37 -5.18
N LEU A 228 -9.85 -7.12 -4.50
CA LEU A 228 -8.52 -7.56 -4.95
C LEU A 228 -8.46 -9.09 -5.04
N ASP A 229 -8.95 -9.83 -4.05
CA ASP A 229 -9.00 -11.31 -4.11
C ASP A 229 -9.84 -11.81 -5.29
N ALA A 230 -10.92 -11.13 -5.64
CA ALA A 230 -11.79 -11.50 -6.77
C ALA A 230 -11.22 -11.09 -8.14
N THR A 231 -10.26 -10.16 -8.19
CA THR A 231 -9.72 -9.58 -9.43
C THR A 231 -8.27 -10.01 -9.64
N GLU A 232 -8.09 -11.21 -10.17
CA GLU A 232 -6.76 -11.82 -10.38
C GLU A 232 -5.84 -11.02 -11.30
N ASN A 233 -6.41 -10.28 -12.26
CA ASN A 233 -5.66 -9.48 -13.24
C ASN A 233 -4.95 -8.24 -12.67
N ILE A 234 -5.15 -7.90 -11.39
CA ILE A 234 -4.45 -6.80 -10.72
C ILE A 234 -3.19 -7.36 -10.06
N GLU A 235 -2.02 -7.00 -10.59
CA GLU A 235 -0.73 -7.43 -10.04
C GLU A 235 -0.41 -6.69 -8.73
N MET A 236 0.07 -7.42 -7.71
CA MET A 236 0.38 -6.83 -6.39
C MET A 236 1.58 -5.88 -6.42
N THR A 237 2.46 -6.01 -7.42
CA THR A 237 3.59 -5.09 -7.66
C THR A 237 3.14 -3.64 -7.87
N ALA A 238 1.89 -3.43 -8.33
CA ALA A 238 1.31 -2.10 -8.48
C ALA A 238 1.19 -1.33 -7.14
N PHE A 239 1.24 -2.03 -6.02
CA PHE A 239 1.08 -1.47 -4.68
C PHE A 239 2.38 -1.41 -3.86
N GLU A 240 3.55 -1.58 -4.49
CA GLU A 240 4.85 -1.48 -3.81
C GLU A 240 5.09 -0.13 -3.13
N SER A 241 4.54 0.95 -3.68
CA SER A 241 4.69 2.31 -3.17
C SER A 241 3.41 2.86 -2.53
N MET A 242 2.41 2.00 -2.28
CA MET A 242 1.09 2.41 -1.81
C MET A 242 0.69 1.66 -0.53
N PRO A 243 0.33 2.37 0.55
CA PRO A 243 0.03 1.74 1.83
C PRO A 243 -1.38 1.12 1.81
N ILE A 244 -1.48 -0.13 1.36
CA ILE A 244 -2.75 -0.88 1.26
C ILE A 244 -2.89 -2.00 2.29
N LEU A 245 -1.79 -2.42 2.90
CA LEU A 245 -1.74 -3.62 3.72
C LEU A 245 -1.94 -3.27 5.20
N PRO A 246 -3.05 -3.69 5.84
CA PRO A 246 -3.25 -3.41 7.25
C PRO A 246 -2.30 -4.19 8.14
N THR A 247 -1.81 -3.49 9.17
CA THR A 247 -0.95 -4.06 10.19
C THR A 247 -1.73 -4.47 11.44
N VAL A 248 -1.20 -5.44 12.16
CA VAL A 248 -1.71 -5.89 13.45
C VAL A 248 -1.24 -4.93 14.52
N GLY A 249 -2.18 -4.36 15.26
CA GLY A 249 -1.90 -3.43 16.34
C GLY A 249 -3.17 -2.87 16.97
N PRO A 250 -3.06 -2.02 18.00
CA PRO A 250 -4.20 -1.29 18.55
C PRO A 250 -4.66 -0.15 17.63
N ASN A 251 -3.72 0.47 16.90
CA ASN A 251 -3.98 1.59 16.01
C ASN A 251 -4.18 1.12 14.56
N GLY A 252 -5.00 1.84 13.78
CA GLY A 252 -5.13 1.59 12.34
C GLY A 252 -3.90 2.12 11.61
N MET A 253 -3.08 1.23 11.05
CA MET A 253 -1.96 1.59 10.20
C MET A 253 -1.90 0.65 9.00
N LEU A 254 -1.75 1.24 7.81
CA LEU A 254 -1.48 0.56 6.55
C LEU A 254 -0.02 0.70 6.19
N VAL A 255 0.53 -0.31 5.51
CA VAL A 255 1.89 -0.31 4.99
C VAL A 255 1.91 -0.72 3.52
N SER A 256 2.93 -0.28 2.80
CA SER A 256 3.11 -0.63 1.39
C SER A 256 3.64 -2.05 1.22
N LEU A 257 3.52 -2.59 0.01
CA LEU A 257 4.09 -3.90 -0.34
C LEU A 257 5.59 -3.81 -0.68
N ASN A 258 6.31 -2.85 -0.13
CA ASN A 258 7.72 -2.66 -0.39
C ASN A 258 8.55 -3.79 0.28
N GLN A 259 9.25 -4.59 -0.52
CA GLN A 259 10.08 -5.70 -0.04
C GLN A 259 11.25 -5.28 0.86
N LYS A 260 11.58 -3.98 0.90
CA LYS A 260 12.59 -3.41 1.81
C LYS A 260 12.03 -3.14 3.21
N LEU A 261 10.70 -3.19 3.39
CA LEU A 261 10.09 -3.05 4.70
C LEU A 261 10.13 -4.38 5.46
N PRO A 262 10.31 -4.35 6.79
CA PRO A 262 10.25 -5.53 7.64
C PRO A 262 8.79 -5.98 7.80
N LEU A 263 8.24 -6.68 6.81
CA LEU A 263 6.87 -7.21 6.81
C LEU A 263 6.87 -8.71 7.18
N LEU A 264 6.13 -9.08 8.23
CA LEU A 264 6.06 -10.46 8.72
C LEU A 264 4.62 -10.86 9.05
N TYR A 265 4.19 -12.06 8.67
CA TYR A 265 2.92 -12.58 9.17
C TYR A 265 2.98 -12.82 10.67
N GLN A 266 1.95 -12.38 11.38
CA GLN A 266 1.86 -12.63 12.82
C GLN A 266 1.73 -14.13 13.11
N ASN A 267 2.34 -14.54 14.23
CA ASN A 267 2.10 -15.85 14.81
C ASN A 267 1.48 -15.70 16.19
N SER A 268 0.19 -15.99 16.32
CA SER A 268 -0.57 -15.85 17.57
C SER A 268 0.01 -16.68 18.72
N SER A 269 0.68 -17.80 18.43
CA SER A 269 1.35 -18.63 19.45
C SER A 269 2.65 -18.04 19.99
N ARG A 270 3.19 -16.99 19.35
CA ARG A 270 4.46 -16.34 19.68
C ARG A 270 4.28 -14.85 19.96
N SER A 271 3.25 -14.49 20.73
CA SER A 271 2.90 -13.11 21.08
C SER A 271 4.09 -12.29 21.62
N ASN A 272 4.95 -12.89 22.44
CA ASN A 272 6.12 -12.20 22.99
C ASN A 272 7.12 -11.80 21.88
N ILE A 273 7.34 -12.66 20.88
CA ILE A 273 8.25 -12.35 19.75
C ILE A 273 7.61 -11.30 18.85
N ASN A 274 6.31 -11.41 18.58
CA ASN A 274 5.55 -10.40 17.85
C ASN A 274 5.70 -9.02 18.51
N ALA A 275 5.51 -8.93 19.83
CA ALA A 275 5.62 -7.67 20.57
C ALA A 275 7.03 -7.05 20.46
N ILE A 276 8.07 -7.87 20.57
CA ILE A 276 9.46 -7.43 20.42
C ILE A 276 9.71 -6.91 19.00
N LEU A 277 9.26 -7.65 17.98
CA LEU A 277 9.40 -7.28 16.58
C LEU A 277 8.68 -5.96 16.26
N THR A 278 7.46 -5.77 16.75
CA THR A 278 6.73 -4.51 16.61
C THR A 278 7.49 -3.35 17.26
N LYS A 279 8.05 -3.57 18.46
CA LYS A 279 8.81 -2.56 19.21
C LYS A 279 10.08 -2.09 18.49
N ILE A 280 10.72 -2.96 17.72
CA ILE A 280 11.91 -2.63 16.90
C ILE A 280 11.54 -2.18 15.47
N GLY A 281 10.26 -1.97 15.16
CA GLY A 281 9.81 -1.43 13.88
C GLY A 281 9.45 -2.44 12.79
N THR A 282 9.24 -3.72 13.13
CA THR A 282 8.67 -4.71 12.20
C THR A 282 7.15 -4.56 12.13
N HIS A 283 6.60 -4.58 10.92
CA HIS A 283 5.16 -4.51 10.69
C HIS A 283 4.58 -5.93 10.60
N LEU A 284 3.68 -6.23 11.54
CA LEU A 284 3.02 -7.53 11.60
C LEU A 284 1.74 -7.52 10.76
N VAL A 285 1.51 -8.59 10.01
CA VAL A 285 0.40 -8.71 9.06
C VAL A 285 -0.46 -9.92 9.43
N ASP A 286 -1.77 -9.79 9.31
CA ASP A 286 -2.69 -10.91 9.53
C ASP A 286 -2.67 -11.90 8.36
N LYS A 287 -2.68 -13.21 8.66
CA LYS A 287 -2.67 -14.28 7.65
C LYS A 287 -3.89 -14.29 6.74
N ARG A 288 -5.00 -13.62 7.10
CA ARG A 288 -6.17 -13.49 6.23
C ARG A 288 -5.86 -12.83 4.88
N TYR A 289 -4.79 -12.04 4.79
CA TYR A 289 -4.36 -11.36 3.56
C TYR A 289 -3.35 -12.18 2.73
N SER A 290 -3.00 -13.40 3.14
CA SER A 290 -1.81 -14.08 2.61
C SER A 290 -1.90 -14.58 1.17
N LYS A 291 -3.12 -14.79 0.66
CA LYS A 291 -3.37 -15.48 -0.62
C LYS A 291 -2.58 -14.91 -1.79
N ARG A 292 -2.42 -13.58 -1.86
CA ARG A 292 -1.80 -12.88 -2.99
C ARG A 292 -0.45 -12.24 -2.66
N LEU A 293 0.03 -12.40 -1.43
CA LEU A 293 1.16 -11.63 -0.88
C LEU A 293 2.48 -12.43 -0.81
N SER A 294 2.54 -13.56 -1.51
CA SER A 294 3.77 -14.36 -1.61
C SER A 294 4.90 -13.51 -2.20
N GLY A 295 6.02 -13.41 -1.49
CA GLY A 295 7.18 -12.62 -1.89
C GLY A 295 7.22 -11.19 -1.35
N PHE A 296 6.11 -10.64 -0.87
CA PHE A 296 6.07 -9.31 -0.24
C PHE A 296 6.11 -9.38 1.28
N VAL A 297 5.39 -10.33 1.87
CA VAL A 297 5.33 -10.54 3.32
C VAL A 297 6.02 -11.84 3.67
N LEU A 298 6.92 -11.79 4.65
CA LEU A 298 7.66 -12.97 5.09
C LEU A 298 6.77 -13.86 5.97
N GLU A 299 6.87 -15.17 5.77
CA GLU A 299 6.29 -16.16 6.68
C GLU A 299 6.98 -16.13 8.04
N PHE A 300 6.22 -16.41 9.10
CA PHE A 300 6.79 -16.48 10.44
C PHE A 300 7.73 -17.70 10.55
N SER A 301 9.04 -17.46 10.53
CA SER A 301 10.08 -18.46 10.73
C SER A 301 11.28 -17.83 11.43
N VAL A 302 12.12 -18.65 12.07
CA VAL A 302 13.31 -18.15 12.78
C VAL A 302 14.26 -17.36 11.88
N THR A 303 14.45 -17.81 10.63
CA THR A 303 15.23 -17.15 9.59
C THR A 303 14.61 -15.81 9.18
N ASN A 304 13.29 -15.77 9.00
CA ASN A 304 12.60 -14.55 8.60
C ASN A 304 12.51 -13.53 9.73
N VAL A 305 12.48 -13.97 11.00
CA VAL A 305 12.61 -13.09 12.17
C VAL A 305 13.96 -12.36 12.13
N LEU A 306 15.07 -13.08 11.87
CA LEU A 306 16.40 -12.46 11.71
C LEU A 306 16.43 -11.49 10.53
N LYS A 307 15.86 -11.89 9.39
CA LYS A 307 15.74 -11.04 8.20
C LYS A 307 14.95 -9.76 8.49
N CYS A 308 13.84 -9.84 9.24
CA CYS A 308 13.07 -8.67 9.65
C CYS A 308 13.87 -7.72 10.54
N ILE A 309 14.69 -8.25 11.47
CA ILE A 309 15.57 -7.40 12.31
C ILE A 309 16.57 -6.65 11.42
N GLN A 310 17.18 -7.33 10.45
CA GLN A 310 18.12 -6.72 9.51
C GLN A 310 17.45 -5.66 8.61
N LEU A 311 16.25 -5.95 8.11
CA LEU A 311 15.44 -5.00 7.33
C LEU A 311 15.06 -3.77 8.16
N ALA A 312 14.65 -3.97 9.43
CA ALA A 312 14.34 -2.88 10.34
C ALA A 312 15.56 -1.98 10.63
N SER A 313 16.73 -2.59 10.86
CA SER A 313 18.01 -1.88 11.03
C SER A 313 18.38 -1.07 9.79
N THR A 314 18.23 -1.65 8.60
CA THR A 314 18.50 -0.99 7.32
C THR A 314 17.53 0.18 7.10
N LYS A 315 16.24 -0.01 7.41
CA LYS A 315 15.22 1.03 7.26
C LYS A 315 15.41 2.19 8.23
N ALA A 316 15.78 1.89 9.48
CA ALA A 316 16.10 2.88 10.50
C ALA A 316 17.48 3.54 10.30
N ASN A 317 18.27 3.05 9.34
CA ASN A 317 19.64 3.49 9.08
C ASN A 317 20.51 3.50 10.34
N CYS A 318 20.42 2.44 11.14
CA CYS A 318 21.17 2.25 12.38
C CYS A 318 21.71 0.83 12.48
N SER A 319 22.68 0.61 13.35
CA SER A 319 23.19 -0.74 13.64
C SER A 319 22.14 -1.61 14.34
N ILE A 320 22.28 -2.94 14.24
CA ILE A 320 21.44 -3.88 14.99
C ILE A 320 21.57 -3.65 16.51
N GLU A 321 22.74 -3.25 17.00
CA GLU A 321 22.93 -2.96 18.42
C GLU A 321 22.08 -1.77 18.87
N GLU A 322 22.09 -0.67 18.09
CA GLU A 322 21.27 0.53 18.32
C GLU A 322 19.77 0.23 18.24
N LEU A 323 19.35 -0.55 17.23
CA LEU A 323 17.97 -0.94 17.03
C LEU A 323 17.39 -1.68 18.25
N LEU A 324 18.20 -2.53 18.88
CA LEU A 324 17.77 -3.34 20.04
C LEU A 324 17.92 -2.62 21.38
N LEU A 325 18.53 -1.42 21.45
CA LEU A 325 18.68 -0.65 22.70
C LEU A 325 17.37 -0.51 23.51
N PRO A 326 16.19 -0.28 22.91
CA PRO A 326 14.93 -0.15 23.66
C PRO A 326 14.46 -1.45 24.34
N LEU A 327 15.05 -2.60 24.01
CA LEU A 327 14.68 -3.89 24.59
C LEU A 327 15.24 -4.06 25.99
N SER A 328 14.36 -4.44 26.90
CA SER A 328 14.67 -4.85 28.27
C SER A 328 15.50 -6.14 28.31
N PRO A 329 16.19 -6.41 29.43
CA PRO A 329 16.88 -7.68 29.67
C PRO A 329 16.01 -8.92 29.42
N ASP A 330 14.74 -8.88 29.86
CA ASP A 330 13.80 -10.00 29.70
C ASP A 330 13.41 -10.22 28.23
N GLU A 331 13.14 -9.14 27.48
CA GLU A 331 12.87 -9.21 26.04
C GLU A 331 14.07 -9.80 25.26
N ARG A 332 15.30 -9.39 25.62
CA ARG A 332 16.52 -9.95 25.02
C ARG A 332 16.69 -11.43 25.33
N ASN A 333 16.39 -11.85 26.55
CA ASN A 333 16.38 -13.25 26.93
C ASN A 333 15.32 -14.05 26.17
N ILE A 334 14.11 -13.50 25.99
CA ILE A 334 13.05 -14.13 25.19
C ILE A 334 13.51 -14.36 23.74
N LEU A 335 14.12 -13.35 23.10
CA LEU A 335 14.69 -13.50 21.75
C LEU A 335 15.76 -14.60 21.72
N ARG A 336 16.69 -14.57 22.67
CA ARG A 336 17.76 -15.57 22.76
C ARG A 336 17.22 -16.98 22.93
N THR A 337 16.31 -17.20 23.86
CA THR A 337 15.69 -18.52 24.08
C THR A 337 14.89 -18.96 22.86
N PHE A 338 14.24 -18.03 22.15
CA PHE A 338 13.57 -18.34 20.88
C PHE A 338 14.56 -18.84 19.82
N PHE A 339 15.68 -18.17 19.59
CA PHE A 339 16.68 -18.64 18.62
C PHE A 339 17.30 -19.98 19.03
N GLN A 340 17.64 -20.17 20.31
CA GLN A 340 18.16 -21.45 20.81
C GLN A 340 17.14 -22.59 20.68
N GLY A 341 15.86 -22.32 20.92
CA GLY A 341 14.80 -23.31 20.79
C GLY A 341 14.50 -23.74 19.35
N ASN A 342 14.93 -22.95 18.35
CA ASN A 342 14.76 -23.24 16.93
C ASN A 342 16.10 -23.51 16.24
N GLU A 343 17.06 -24.08 16.97
CA GLU A 343 18.40 -24.43 16.48
C GLU A 343 18.34 -25.30 15.21
N TYR A 344 17.46 -26.31 15.19
CA TYR A 344 17.34 -27.20 14.04
C TYR A 344 17.07 -26.42 12.73
N ASP A 345 16.07 -25.56 12.72
CA ASP A 345 15.68 -24.77 11.54
C ASP A 345 16.75 -23.74 11.14
N LEU A 346 17.49 -23.18 12.10
CA LEU A 346 18.56 -22.22 11.84
C LEU A 346 19.76 -22.83 11.11
N PHE A 347 20.10 -24.09 11.41
CA PHE A 347 21.33 -24.74 10.94
C PHE A 347 21.10 -25.80 9.85
N GLN A 348 19.86 -26.02 9.42
CA GLN A 348 19.55 -27.07 8.43
C GLN A 348 19.94 -26.75 6.98
N ASN A 349 19.88 -25.47 6.56
CA ASN A 349 20.02 -25.08 5.15
C ASN A 349 21.35 -24.33 4.89
N GLU A 350 21.90 -24.38 3.66
CA GLU A 350 23.10 -23.61 3.25
C GLU A 350 22.90 -22.08 3.36
N ARG A 351 21.64 -21.60 3.34
CA ARG A 351 21.27 -20.19 3.68
C ARG A 351 21.50 -19.82 5.16
N SER A 352 21.95 -20.77 5.97
CA SER A 352 22.30 -20.56 7.37
C SER A 352 23.43 -19.56 7.55
N SER A 353 24.35 -19.41 6.60
CA SER A 353 25.52 -18.51 6.76
C SER A 353 25.12 -17.04 6.99
N GLU A 354 24.24 -16.48 6.16
CA GLU A 354 23.77 -15.09 6.32
C GLU A 354 22.96 -14.92 7.62
N SER A 355 22.08 -15.89 7.93
CA SER A 355 21.27 -15.86 9.15
C SER A 355 22.13 -15.96 10.41
N ILE A 356 23.19 -16.78 10.37
CA ILE A 356 24.16 -16.90 11.46
C ILE A 356 24.92 -15.59 11.61
N GLU A 357 25.35 -14.93 10.54
CA GLU A 357 26.01 -13.63 10.63
C GLU A 357 25.11 -12.56 11.27
N ILE A 358 23.83 -12.50 10.87
CA ILE A 358 22.86 -11.60 11.52
C ILE A 358 22.69 -11.95 13.00
N LEU A 359 22.52 -13.23 13.33
CA LEU A 359 22.38 -13.72 14.70
C LEU A 359 23.61 -13.37 15.56
N ARG A 360 24.81 -13.41 14.99
CA ARG A 360 26.05 -13.07 15.70
C ARG A 360 26.16 -11.59 16.05
N GLN A 361 25.49 -10.72 15.29
CA GLN A 361 25.45 -9.27 15.55
C GLN A 361 24.43 -8.89 16.63
N LEU A 362 23.51 -9.79 17.02
CA LEU A 362 22.47 -9.48 18.00
C LEU A 362 23.04 -9.32 19.42
N PRO A 363 22.83 -8.16 20.09
CA PRO A 363 23.18 -7.98 21.50
C PRO A 363 22.18 -8.68 22.43
N ILE A 364 22.09 -10.00 22.35
CA ILE A 364 21.17 -10.84 23.15
C ILE A 364 21.91 -11.84 24.02
N PHE A 365 23.24 -11.90 23.95
CA PHE A 365 24.04 -12.84 24.70
C PHE A 365 24.53 -12.20 26.02
N PRO A 366 24.13 -12.73 27.19
CA PRO A 366 24.63 -12.24 28.47
C PRO A 366 26.10 -12.61 28.62
N ALA A 367 26.92 -11.61 28.93
CA ALA A 367 28.35 -11.76 29.07
C ALA A 367 28.89 -10.95 30.25
N HIS A 368 29.88 -11.51 30.94
CA HIS A 368 30.68 -10.80 31.93
C HIS A 368 31.60 -9.82 31.22
N THR A 369 31.61 -8.56 31.69
CA THR A 369 32.48 -7.50 31.20
C THR A 369 33.47 -7.06 32.27
N SER A 370 34.39 -6.17 31.92
CA SER A 370 35.37 -5.61 32.85
C SER A 370 34.75 -4.83 34.03
N SER A 371 33.49 -4.38 33.91
CA SER A 371 32.77 -3.68 34.98
C SER A 371 32.20 -4.62 36.06
N SER A 372 32.49 -5.93 36.01
CA SER A 372 31.93 -6.97 36.91
C SER A 372 30.41 -7.12 36.86
N THR A 373 29.73 -6.42 35.94
CA THR A 373 28.29 -6.53 35.67
C THR A 373 28.05 -7.41 34.45
N VAL A 374 26.94 -8.15 34.42
CA VAL A 374 26.51 -8.84 33.20
C VAL A 374 25.90 -7.82 32.24
N ALA A 375 26.38 -7.80 31.00
CA ALA A 375 25.84 -6.98 29.93
C ALA A 375 25.44 -7.88 28.75
N PHE A 376 24.45 -7.45 27.98
CA PHE A 376 24.11 -8.12 26.72
C PHE A 376 25.05 -7.64 25.62
N LYS A 377 25.70 -8.58 24.95
CA LYS A 377 26.67 -8.31 23.90
C LYS A 377 26.41 -9.13 22.63
N PRO A 378 26.84 -8.64 21.46
CA PRO A 378 26.90 -9.44 20.25
C PRO A 378 27.77 -10.68 20.46
N ALA A 379 27.48 -11.76 19.73
CA ALA A 379 28.30 -12.96 19.76
C ALA A 379 29.73 -12.69 19.24
N THR A 380 29.88 -11.73 18.31
CA THR A 380 31.18 -11.28 17.77
C THR A 380 32.12 -10.73 18.83
N ASP A 381 31.56 -10.17 19.91
CA ASP A 381 32.30 -9.55 21.00
C ASP A 381 32.54 -10.52 22.16
N CYS A 382 31.86 -11.68 22.13
CA CYS A 382 31.90 -12.67 23.17
C CYS A 382 32.99 -13.72 22.92
N ARG A 383 33.46 -14.31 24.03
CA ARG A 383 34.35 -15.47 24.04
C ARG A 383 33.76 -16.55 24.94
N LEU A 384 33.92 -17.81 24.53
CA LEU A 384 33.61 -18.98 25.37
C LEU A 384 34.79 -19.27 26.31
N LEU A 385 34.46 -19.63 27.55
CA LEU A 385 35.44 -20.16 28.49
C LEU A 385 35.65 -21.66 28.26
N PRO A 386 36.87 -22.17 28.49
CA PRO A 386 37.09 -23.59 28.54
C PRO A 386 36.11 -24.28 29.50
N GLN A 387 35.69 -25.49 29.15
CA GLN A 387 34.79 -26.30 29.98
C GLN A 387 35.32 -26.40 31.42
N ASN A 388 34.42 -26.24 32.40
CA ASN A 388 34.70 -26.33 33.84
C ASN A 388 35.59 -25.23 34.48
N PHE A 389 35.98 -24.17 33.75
CA PHE A 389 36.69 -23.02 34.35
C PHE A 389 35.73 -21.91 34.85
N PRO A 390 35.93 -21.33 36.04
CA PRO A 390 35.14 -20.19 36.50
C PRO A 390 35.59 -18.86 35.85
N VAL A 391 34.70 -17.88 35.82
CA VAL A 391 35.02 -16.50 35.40
C VAL A 391 35.70 -15.79 36.57
N PHE A 392 36.87 -15.20 36.34
CA PHE A 392 37.64 -14.48 37.36
C PHE A 392 37.66 -12.96 37.10
N SER A 393 38.45 -12.50 36.14
CA SER A 393 38.39 -11.11 35.63
C SER A 393 38.23 -11.09 34.12
N VAL A 394 37.66 -10.01 33.60
CA VAL A 394 37.51 -9.80 32.16
C VAL A 394 38.32 -8.55 31.77
N PRO A 395 39.30 -8.67 30.85
CA PRO A 395 40.06 -7.52 30.36
C PRO A 395 39.14 -6.45 29.76
N SER A 396 39.55 -5.19 29.85
CA SER A 396 38.85 -4.08 29.20
C SER A 396 38.69 -4.35 27.70
N GLY A 397 37.48 -4.13 27.18
CA GLY A 397 37.12 -4.40 25.78
C GLY A 397 36.89 -5.87 25.42
N LYS A 398 36.88 -6.80 26.39
CA LYS A 398 36.49 -8.20 26.18
C LYS A 398 35.19 -8.53 26.89
N ALA A 399 34.46 -9.52 26.38
CA ALA A 399 33.27 -10.07 27.02
C ALA A 399 33.35 -11.61 27.07
N ILE A 400 32.98 -12.19 28.21
CA ILE A 400 32.95 -13.65 28.41
C ILE A 400 31.51 -14.12 28.56
N LEU A 401 31.07 -15.03 27.71
CA LEU A 401 29.69 -15.54 27.72
C LEU A 401 29.34 -16.22 29.05
N CYS A 402 28.16 -15.94 29.58
CA CYS A 402 27.65 -16.57 30.80
C CYS A 402 27.30 -18.05 30.55
N LYS A 403 27.95 -18.97 31.27
CA LYS A 403 27.87 -20.43 31.05
C LYS A 403 26.48 -21.04 31.21
N ASN A 404 25.66 -20.49 32.10
CA ASN A 404 24.34 -21.05 32.41
C ASN A 404 23.24 -20.54 31.48
N ASP A 405 23.51 -19.46 30.74
CA ASP A 405 22.49 -18.79 29.95
C ASP A 405 22.47 -19.25 28.50
N THR A 406 23.61 -19.64 27.92
CA THR A 406 23.69 -20.07 26.52
C THR A 406 24.22 -21.49 26.41
N ASN A 407 23.48 -22.36 25.71
CA ASN A 407 23.90 -23.72 25.43
C ASN A 407 25.26 -23.73 24.69
N HIS A 408 26.23 -24.48 25.21
CA HIS A 408 27.56 -24.58 24.64
C HIS A 408 27.54 -25.05 23.18
N ASN A 409 26.70 -26.03 22.83
CA ASN A 409 26.58 -26.53 21.46
C ASN A 409 26.06 -25.46 20.52
N PHE A 410 25.07 -24.68 20.97
CA PHE A 410 24.54 -23.55 20.22
C PHE A 410 25.63 -22.48 20.00
N ALA A 411 26.38 -22.13 21.04
CA ALA A 411 27.46 -21.14 20.97
C ALA A 411 28.58 -21.55 19.99
N VAL A 412 28.93 -22.83 19.97
CA VAL A 412 29.89 -23.39 19.01
C VAL A 412 29.34 -23.30 17.58
N LYS A 413 28.06 -23.63 17.36
CA LYS A 413 27.42 -23.57 16.03
C LYS A 413 27.31 -22.17 15.45
N ILE A 414 27.18 -21.13 16.29
CA ILE A 414 27.23 -19.73 15.86
C ILE A 414 28.68 -19.17 15.81
N ASN A 415 29.69 -20.04 15.87
CA ASN A 415 31.10 -19.69 15.76
C ASN A 415 31.56 -18.64 16.79
N ILE A 416 31.11 -18.74 18.06
CA ILE A 416 31.73 -17.97 19.14
C ILE A 416 33.09 -18.61 19.45
N PRO A 417 34.19 -17.84 19.41
CA PRO A 417 35.51 -18.38 19.65
C PRO A 417 35.72 -18.77 21.12
N GLU A 418 36.25 -19.96 21.35
CA GLU A 418 36.66 -20.47 22.66
C GLU A 418 38.07 -19.99 23.02
N LEU A 419 38.24 -19.52 24.25
CA LEU A 419 39.57 -19.21 24.80
C LEU A 419 40.31 -20.51 25.07
N SER A 420 41.57 -20.60 24.67
CA SER A 420 42.43 -21.67 25.15
C SER A 420 42.66 -21.55 26.66
N VAL A 421 42.94 -22.67 27.33
CA VAL A 421 43.29 -22.69 28.76
C VAL A 421 44.46 -21.74 29.04
N GLN A 422 45.45 -21.68 28.14
CA GLN A 422 46.61 -20.79 28.28
C GLN A 422 46.21 -19.31 28.20
N GLU A 423 45.34 -18.93 27.25
CA GLU A 423 44.83 -17.57 27.13
C GLU A 423 43.99 -17.17 28.34
N HIS A 424 43.10 -18.06 28.80
CA HIS A 424 42.28 -17.80 29.97
C HIS A 424 43.15 -17.57 31.23
N LEU A 425 44.13 -18.44 31.49
CA LEU A 425 45.06 -18.25 32.60
C LEU A 425 45.83 -16.93 32.47
N ARG A 426 46.35 -16.63 31.28
CA ARG A 426 47.17 -15.45 31.03
C ARG A 426 46.41 -14.14 31.18
N TYR A 427 45.19 -14.07 30.65
CA TYR A 427 44.45 -12.81 30.52
C TYR A 427 43.35 -12.62 31.56
N ASN A 428 42.83 -13.70 32.16
CA ASN A 428 41.71 -13.62 33.11
C ASN A 428 42.08 -14.02 34.55
N VAL A 429 43.18 -14.76 34.75
CA VAL A 429 43.57 -15.27 36.09
C VAL A 429 44.83 -14.58 36.61
N LEU A 430 45.92 -14.57 35.84
CA LEU A 430 47.20 -13.97 36.27
C LEU A 430 47.10 -12.47 36.63
N PRO A 431 46.33 -11.62 35.95
CA PRO A 431 46.23 -10.20 36.33
C PRO A 431 45.66 -9.97 37.73
N LEU A 432 44.76 -10.85 38.20
CA LEU A 432 44.23 -10.80 39.58
C LEU A 432 45.24 -11.24 40.63
N LEU A 433 46.19 -12.10 40.25
CA LEU A 433 47.26 -12.56 41.14
C LEU A 433 48.37 -11.52 41.26
N ASN A 434 48.58 -10.69 40.24
CA ASN A 434 49.57 -9.63 40.23
C ASN A 434 49.07 -8.30 40.83
N ASN A 435 47.75 -8.06 40.85
CA ASN A 435 47.11 -6.92 41.51
C ASN A 435 45.79 -7.38 42.17
N PRO A 436 45.78 -7.78 43.46
CA PRO A 436 44.55 -8.15 44.14
C PRO A 436 43.63 -6.93 44.29
N LEU A 437 42.33 -7.12 44.05
CA LEU A 437 41.29 -6.10 44.28
C LEU A 437 41.37 -5.59 45.74
N PRO A 438 41.20 -4.28 45.99
CA PRO A 438 41.08 -3.76 47.36
C PRO A 438 39.88 -4.43 48.03
N GLY A 439 40.16 -5.10 49.16
CA GLY A 439 39.31 -6.15 49.72
C GLY A 439 37.85 -5.76 49.92
N GLN A 440 36.95 -6.52 49.29
CA GLN A 440 35.64 -6.80 49.84
C GLN A 440 35.51 -8.31 50.10
N ARG A 441 34.99 -8.61 51.28
CA ARG A 441 34.94 -9.92 51.93
C ARG A 441 34.33 -10.99 51.02
N ILE A 442 35.11 -12.02 50.72
CA ILE A 442 34.61 -13.28 50.17
C ILE A 442 34.08 -14.10 51.35
N PRO A 443 32.79 -14.53 51.38
CA PRO A 443 32.33 -15.54 52.33
C PRO A 443 32.96 -16.89 51.97
N ASP A 444 33.41 -17.61 52.99
CA ASP A 444 34.15 -18.86 52.91
C ASP A 444 33.61 -19.87 51.89
N VAL A 445 34.45 -20.28 50.94
CA VAL A 445 34.26 -21.51 50.14
C VAL A 445 35.44 -22.44 50.44
N PRO A 446 35.22 -23.69 50.93
CA PRO A 446 36.29 -24.54 51.40
C PRO A 446 37.02 -25.31 50.27
N SER A 447 38.34 -25.40 50.42
CA SER A 447 39.23 -26.50 49.98
C SER A 447 39.64 -26.69 48.50
N GLN A 448 39.18 -25.92 47.51
CA GLN A 448 39.74 -26.02 46.13
C GLN A 448 40.93 -25.07 45.85
N GLY A 449 41.15 -24.04 46.68
CA GLY A 449 42.20 -23.03 46.47
C GLY A 449 43.65 -23.54 46.62
N SER A 450 43.87 -24.64 47.36
CA SER A 450 45.22 -25.16 47.63
C SER A 450 45.77 -26.06 46.51
N GLN A 451 44.89 -26.71 45.74
CA GLN A 451 45.27 -27.48 44.55
C GLN A 451 45.49 -26.57 43.34
N LEU A 452 44.67 -25.52 43.18
CA LEU A 452 44.83 -24.53 42.11
C LEU A 452 46.16 -23.76 42.24
N ARG A 453 46.54 -23.36 43.47
CA ARG A 453 47.85 -22.72 43.73
C ARG A 453 49.05 -23.64 43.38
N ARG A 454 48.94 -24.94 43.62
CA ARG A 454 49.99 -25.92 43.28
C ARG A 454 50.05 -26.23 41.77
N GLY A 455 48.91 -26.24 41.07
CA GLY A 455 48.85 -26.37 39.62
C GLY A 455 49.42 -25.15 38.89
N ILE A 456 49.07 -23.94 39.36
CA ILE A 456 49.52 -22.67 38.78
C ILE A 456 51.04 -22.46 38.97
N ALA A 457 51.62 -22.85 40.11
CA ALA A 457 53.07 -22.79 40.33
C ALA A 457 53.87 -23.72 39.41
N LYS A 458 53.27 -24.83 38.95
CA LYS A 458 53.86 -25.74 37.96
C LYS A 458 53.81 -25.16 36.53
N VAL A 459 52.72 -24.48 36.17
CA VAL A 459 52.56 -23.85 34.84
C VAL A 459 53.42 -22.59 34.71
N ALA A 460 53.55 -21.78 35.77
CA ALA A 460 54.44 -20.61 35.79
C ALA A 460 55.93 -20.98 35.65
N LYS A 461 56.34 -22.19 36.05
CA LYS A 461 57.70 -22.73 35.84
C LYS A 461 57.92 -23.34 34.45
N ALA A 462 56.87 -23.57 33.66
CA ALA A 462 56.95 -24.26 32.36
C ALA A 462 56.87 -23.31 31.14
N LEU A 463 56.70 -22.01 31.35
CA LEU A 463 56.75 -20.99 30.29
C LEU A 463 58.21 -20.54 30.08
N PRO A 464 58.80 -20.65 28.87
CA PRO A 464 60.16 -20.16 28.63
C PRO A 464 60.24 -18.64 28.79
N ASN A 465 61.27 -18.19 29.50
CA ASN A 465 61.64 -16.79 29.68
C ASN A 465 61.86 -16.09 28.32
N ALA A 466 60.96 -15.17 27.95
CA ALA A 466 61.23 -14.15 26.94
C ALA A 466 61.61 -12.83 27.62
N HIS A 467 62.80 -12.80 28.22
CA HIS A 467 63.48 -11.56 28.59
C HIS A 467 64.95 -11.66 28.19
N THR A 468 65.24 -11.29 26.95
CA THR A 468 66.53 -10.72 26.56
C THR A 468 66.24 -9.41 25.84
N ALA A 469 66.09 -8.34 26.62
CA ALA A 469 66.25 -6.98 26.14
C ALA A 469 67.75 -6.78 25.88
N SER A 470 68.14 -6.65 24.60
CA SER A 470 69.48 -6.20 24.21
C SER A 470 69.49 -4.68 24.20
N ALA A 471 70.44 -4.10 24.93
CA ALA A 471 70.76 -2.69 24.92
C ALA A 471 71.42 -2.27 23.58
N HIS A 472 70.99 -1.10 23.07
CA HIS A 472 71.66 0.02 22.34
C HIS A 472 72.97 -0.19 21.53
N PRO A 473 73.28 0.63 20.48
CA PRO A 473 73.23 2.10 20.52
C PRO A 473 72.87 2.87 19.22
N GLU A 474 72.84 4.20 19.39
CA GLU A 474 72.72 5.35 18.50
C GLU A 474 73.22 5.24 17.03
N ARG A 475 72.51 5.92 16.12
CA ARG A 475 73.13 6.81 15.11
C ARG A 475 72.16 7.88 14.59
N ARG A 476 72.62 9.14 14.67
CA ARG A 476 72.08 10.36 14.06
C ARG A 476 72.49 10.46 12.58
N VAL A 477 71.78 11.38 11.88
CA VAL A 477 72.05 12.00 10.55
C VAL A 477 71.76 11.05 9.37
N ALA A 478 70.95 11.38 8.35
CA ALA A 478 70.59 12.64 7.71
C ALA A 478 69.11 12.66 7.30
#